data_AF-A0A066WII8-F1
#
_entry.id   AF-A0A066WII8-F1
#
_cell.length_a   1.000
_cell.length_b   1.000
_cell.length_c   1.000
_cell.angle_alpha   90.00
_cell.angle_beta   90.00
_cell.angle_gamma   90.00
#
_symmetry.space_group_name_H-M   'P 1'
#
loop_
_entity.id
_entity.type
_entity.pdbx_description
1 polymer ?
#
loop_
_entity_poly.entity_id
_entity_poly.type
_entity_poly.pdbx_seq_one_letter_code
_entity_poly.pdbx_strand_id
1 'polypeptide(L)' 'MLDYSILILEKVSFDSLLFSRELQKAIHTLTPSEIEKLAKWFFNFSESRSELEEFKTYFLN' A
#
# COMPACT_ATOMS: atom_id res chain seq x y z
N MET A 1 8.01 11.10 1.38
CA MET A 1 6.59 10.97 0.95
C MET A 1 5.96 9.69 1.50
N LEU A 2 6.77 8.68 1.78
CA LEU A 2 6.35 7.39 2.33
C LEU A 2 5.43 7.48 3.56
N ASP A 3 5.82 8.20 4.61
CA ASP A 3 5.03 8.26 5.86
C ASP A 3 3.62 8.82 5.64
N TYR A 4 3.51 9.81 4.75
CA TYR A 4 2.21 10.37 4.37
C TYR A 4 1.37 9.34 3.59
N SER A 5 1.98 8.63 2.63
CA SER A 5 1.29 7.54 1.91
C SER A 5 0.80 6.45 2.84
N ILE A 6 1.62 6.01 3.80
CA ILE A 6 1.25 5.01 4.81
C ILE A 6 0.06 5.51 5.64
N LEU A 7 0.13 6.74 6.16
CA LEU A 7 -0.96 7.33 6.94
C LEU A 7 -2.29 7.35 6.18
N ILE A 8 -2.26 7.68 4.88
CA ILE A 8 -3.46 7.67 4.05
C ILE A 8 -3.96 6.24 3.84
N LEU A 9 -3.08 5.30 3.52
CA LEU A 9 -3.43 3.88 3.31
C LEU A 9 -4.07 3.27 4.55
N GLU A 10 -3.54 3.53 5.74
CA GLU A 10 -4.16 3.10 7.01
C GLU A 10 -5.55 3.69 7.21
N LYS A 11 -5.72 4.98 6.89
CA LYS A 11 -7.02 5.65 7.04
C LYS A 11 -8.08 5.09 6.10
N VAL A 12 -7.71 4.71 4.89
CA VAL A 12 -8.66 4.24 3.86
C VAL A 12 -8.74 2.72 3.78
N SER A 13 -8.05 1.98 4.65
CA SER A 13 -7.97 0.51 4.59
C SER A 13 -9.30 -0.21 4.82
N PHE A 14 -10.35 0.50 5.22
CA PHE A 14 -11.70 -0.05 5.38
C PHE A 14 -12.48 -0.11 4.05
N ASP A 15 -12.00 0.56 3.00
CA ASP A 15 -12.64 0.62 1.69
C ASP A 15 -11.65 0.16 0.61
N SER A 16 -11.87 -1.05 0.08
CA SER A 16 -10.96 -1.67 -0.90
C SER A 16 -10.78 -0.83 -2.17
N LEU A 17 -11.83 -0.13 -2.64
CA LEU A 17 -11.74 0.69 -3.84
C LEU A 17 -10.90 1.94 -3.59
N LEU A 18 -11.10 2.60 -2.46
CA LEU A 18 -10.32 3.78 -2.09
C LEU A 18 -8.87 3.41 -1.77
N PHE A 19 -8.66 2.27 -1.09
CA PHE A 19 -7.34 1.75 -0.80
C PHE A 19 -6.55 1.46 -2.07
N SER A 20 -7.14 0.75 -3.05
CA SER A 20 -6.50 0.47 -4.34
C SER A 20 -6.04 1.76 -5.04
N ARG A 21 -6.89 2.80 -5.05
CA ARG A 21 -6.58 4.10 -5.67
C ARG A 21 -5.41 4.82 -4.99
N GLU A 22 -5.42 4.90 -3.66
CA GLU A 22 -4.34 5.57 -2.92
C GLU A 22 -3.04 4.74 -2.93
N LEU A 23 -3.12 3.41 -3.00
CA LEU A 23 -1.95 2.54 -3.13
C LEU A 23 -1.27 2.73 -4.47
N GLN A 24 -2.03 2.73 -5.57
CA GLN A 24 -1.49 3.02 -6.89
C GLN A 24 -0.85 4.42 -6.92
N LYS A 25 -1.52 5.43 -6.36
CA LYS A 25 -0.98 6.79 -6.28
C LYS A 25 0.32 6.85 -5.48
N ALA A 26 0.42 6.13 -4.37
CA ALA A 26 1.66 6.01 -3.60
C ALA A 26 2.77 5.41 -4.47
N ILE A 27 2.51 4.28 -5.15
CA ILE A 27 3.49 3.63 -6.03
C ILE A 27 3.99 4.56 -7.14
N HIS A 28 3.12 5.38 -7.74
CA HIS A 28 3.52 6.33 -8.78
C HIS A 28 4.25 7.58 -8.25
N THR A 29 4.09 7.92 -6.96
CA THR A 29 4.65 9.13 -6.36
C THR A 29 5.99 8.88 -5.66
N LEU A 30 6.17 7.68 -5.12
CA LEU A 30 7.32 7.34 -4.30
C LEU A 30 8.55 7.00 -5.15
N THR A 31 9.72 7.27 -4.59
CA THR A 31 10.99 6.82 -5.18
C THR A 31 11.12 5.29 -5.11
N PRO A 32 11.97 4.65 -5.93
CA PRO A 32 12.17 3.19 -5.88
C PRO A 32 12.51 2.67 -4.47
N SER A 33 13.39 3.37 -3.74
CA SER A 33 13.73 2.99 -2.35
C SER A 33 12.56 3.14 -1.38
N GLU A 34 11.69 4.12 -1.57
CA GLU A 34 10.47 4.25 -0.78
C GLU A 34 9.44 3.18 -1.14
N ILE A 35 9.34 2.78 -2.41
CA ILE A 35 8.46 1.67 -2.84
C ILE A 35 8.88 0.35 -2.18
N GLU A 36 10.18 0.06 -2.09
CA GLU A 36 10.67 -1.13 -1.38
C GLU A 36 10.27 -1.13 0.11
N LYS A 37 10.31 0.05 0.76
CA LYS A 37 9.88 0.20 2.16
C LYS A 37 8.35 0.11 2.29
N LEU A 38 7.62 0.70 1.35
CA LEU A 38 6.16 0.59 1.27
C LEU A 38 5.73 -0.87 1.13
N ALA A 39 6.39 -1.64 0.26
CA ALA A 39 6.12 -3.06 0.07
C ALA A 39 6.29 -3.82 1.39
N LYS A 40 7.44 -3.68 2.06
CA LYS A 40 7.70 -4.32 3.36
C LYS A 40 6.65 -3.97 4.41
N TRP A 41 6.27 -2.69 4.50
CA TRP A 41 5.19 -2.26 5.38
C TRP A 41 3.85 -2.92 4.99
N PHE A 42 3.51 -2.92 3.70
CA PHE A 42 2.24 -3.43 3.20
C PHE A 42 2.07 -4.93 3.44
N PHE A 43 3.11 -5.74 3.18
CA PHE A 43 3.06 -7.18 3.44
C PHE A 43 2.84 -7.50 4.93
N ASN A 44 3.43 -6.72 5.84
CA ASN A 44 3.18 -6.87 7.28
C ASN A 44 1.78 -6.36 7.67
N PHE A 45 1.35 -5.24 7.10
CA PHE A 45 0.05 -4.63 7.38
C PHE A 45 -1.11 -5.51 6.91
N SER A 46 -0.94 -6.24 5.80
CA SER A 46 -1.98 -7.09 5.21
C SER A 46 -2.08 -8.50 5.82
N GLU A 47 -1.11 -8.94 6.64
CA GLU A 47 -1.02 -10.33 7.13
C GLU A 47 -2.29 -10.82 7.85
N SER A 48 -3.00 -9.93 8.53
CA SER A 48 -4.26 -10.21 9.24
C SER A 48 -5.51 -9.73 8.51
N ARG A 49 -5.37 -9.24 7.27
CA ARG A 49 -6.41 -8.53 6.51
C ARG A 49 -6.59 -9.15 5.13
N SER A 50 -7.37 -10.23 5.09
CA SER A 50 -7.59 -11.01 3.86
C SER A 50 -8.12 -10.17 2.69
N GLU A 51 -8.84 -9.10 2.97
CA GLU A 51 -9.37 -8.14 2.01
C GLU A 51 -8.30 -7.31 1.29
N LEU A 52 -7.07 -7.28 1.81
CA LEU A 52 -5.95 -6.55 1.22
C LEU A 52 -5.01 -7.48 0.44
N GLU A 53 -5.13 -8.80 0.58
CA GLU A 53 -4.22 -9.78 -0.05
C GLU A 53 -4.14 -9.64 -1.57
N GLU A 54 -5.26 -9.29 -2.21
CA GLU A 54 -5.32 -9.08 -3.67
C GLU A 54 -4.35 -7.99 -4.17
N PHE A 55 -4.06 -6.99 -3.32
CA PHE A 55 -3.19 -5.87 -3.67
C PHE A 55 -1.70 -6.20 -3.58
N LYS A 56 -1.30 -7.37 -3.05
CA LYS A 56 0.10 -7.84 -3.09
C LYS A 56 0.65 -7.91 -4.52
N THR A 57 -0.22 -8.16 -5.49
CA THR A 57 0.12 -8.22 -6.91
C THR A 57 0.77 -6.93 -7.44
N TYR A 58 0.52 -5.77 -6.81
CA TYR A 58 1.18 -4.51 -7.19
C TYR A 58 2.68 -4.47 -6.91
N PHE A 59 3.20 -5.37 -6.07
CA PHE A 59 4.61 -5.41 -5.67
C PHE A 59 5.37 -6.63 -6.21
N LEU A 60 4.71 -7.51 -6.99
CA LEU A 60 5.27 -8.79 -7.45
C LEU A 60 5.77 -8.77 -8.91
N ASN A 61 6.20 -7.61 -9.42
CA ASN A 61 6.78 -7.46 -10.76
C ASN A 61 8.23 -6.97 -10.71
#